data_AF-A0A376VVL6-F1
#
_entry.id   AF-A0A376VVL6-F1
#
_cell.length_a   1.000
_cell.length_b   1.000
_cell.length_c   1.000
_cell.angle_alpha   90.00
_cell.angle_beta   90.00
_cell.angle_gamma   90.00
#
_symmetry.space_group_name_H-M   'P 1'
#
loop_
_entity.id
_entity.type
_entity.pdbx_description
1 polymer ?
#
loop_
_entity_poly.entity_id
_entity_poly.type
_entity_poly.pdbx_seq_one_letter_code
_entity_poly.pdbx_strand_id
1 'polypeptide(L)'
;MFKLRKFFTSGSAVEIPDDGRSVPGTPEGFYAPLTTDSLLMPKNRAQCLKQIRDNNMMPKPLCEAMCCAPVYSLLLSTQNVPAAREGRWSHAGGFGDLTLLHTSYAVRLARAHMFPPGASAEEQAAQGAAWHAVIFWSALFYHLPLLAHLEGELFSGRGWQPGISVPDEAYRFRFRQLPPQGTEAQQTGGSDCRRSVT
;
A
#
# COMPACT_ATOMS: atom_id res chain seq x y z
N MET A 1 -6.37 -27.73 -20.95
CA MET A 1 -5.71 -27.95 -19.64
C MET A 1 -4.35 -27.25 -19.64
N PHE A 2 -4.27 -26.03 -19.13
CA PHE A 2 -3.00 -25.28 -19.05
C PHE A 2 -2.32 -25.57 -17.70
N LYS A 3 -1.11 -26.15 -17.76
CA LYS A 3 -0.26 -26.43 -16.60
C LYS A 3 0.32 -25.13 -16.04
N LEU A 4 -0.15 -24.75 -14.86
CA LEU A 4 0.40 -23.66 -14.05
C LEU A 4 1.76 -24.12 -13.49
N ARG A 5 2.86 -23.64 -14.06
CA ARG A 5 4.20 -23.84 -13.47
C ARG A 5 4.33 -22.91 -12.26
N LYS A 6 4.38 -23.52 -11.07
CA LYS A 6 4.79 -22.89 -9.81
C LYS A 6 6.25 -22.42 -9.95
N PHE A 7 6.45 -21.12 -9.96
CA PHE A 7 7.75 -20.51 -9.67
C PHE A 7 7.70 -19.98 -8.23
N PHE A 8 7.79 -20.92 -7.29
CA PHE A 8 8.10 -20.61 -5.90
C PHE A 8 9.44 -21.26 -5.59
N THR A 9 10.50 -20.46 -5.62
CA THR A 9 11.73 -20.83 -4.94
C THR A 9 12.49 -19.60 -4.49
N SER A 10 12.61 -19.52 -3.17
CA SER A 10 13.73 -18.97 -2.40
C SER A 10 14.22 -17.57 -2.79
N GLY A 11 13.57 -16.55 -2.22
CA GLY A 11 14.21 -15.27 -1.98
C GLY A 11 14.75 -15.29 -0.54
N SER A 12 16.07 -15.28 -0.40
CA SER A 12 16.80 -15.15 0.85
C SER A 12 16.16 -14.07 1.73
N ALA A 13 16.09 -14.33 3.03
CA ALA A 13 15.79 -13.31 4.02
C ALA A 13 16.77 -12.17 3.82
N VAL A 14 16.30 -11.08 3.20
CA VAL A 14 17.02 -9.82 3.20
C VAL A 14 16.86 -9.32 4.62
N GLU A 15 17.90 -9.47 5.42
CA GLU A 15 18.08 -8.68 6.64
C GLU A 15 18.09 -7.22 6.19
N ILE A 16 16.94 -6.58 6.33
CA ILE A 16 16.80 -5.14 6.18
C ILE A 16 17.42 -4.55 7.45
N PRO A 17 18.43 -3.67 7.36
CA PRO A 17 18.95 -2.99 8.52
C PRO A 17 17.79 -2.26 9.21
N ASP A 18 17.57 -2.60 10.47
CA ASP A 18 16.83 -1.79 11.42
C ASP A 18 17.62 -0.49 11.63
N ASP A 19 17.59 0.41 10.65
CA ASP A 19 18.07 1.78 10.85
C ASP A 19 16.94 2.54 11.58
N GLY A 20 16.70 2.13 12.83
CA GLY A 20 16.08 2.95 13.87
C GLY A 20 16.97 4.14 14.25
N ARG A 21 17.57 4.80 13.25
CA ARG A 21 18.29 6.07 13.44
C ARG A 21 17.25 7.11 13.80
N SER A 22 17.07 7.28 15.10
CA SER A 22 16.46 8.45 15.68
C SER A 22 17.12 9.68 15.05
N VAL A 23 16.39 10.35 14.17
CA VAL A 23 16.81 11.67 13.68
C VAL A 23 16.90 12.56 14.94
N PRO A 24 18.05 13.20 15.21
CA PRO A 24 18.22 14.00 16.43
C PRO A 24 17.10 15.04 16.52
N GLY A 25 16.34 14.98 17.62
CA GLY A 25 15.16 15.82 17.86
C GLY A 25 13.80 15.14 17.67
N THR A 26 13.76 13.89 17.19
CA THR A 26 12.49 13.12 17.14
C THR A 26 12.15 12.56 18.51
N PRO A 27 10.95 12.83 19.05
CA PRO A 27 10.48 12.26 20.31
C PRO A 27 10.42 10.72 20.27
N GLU A 28 10.63 10.08 21.41
CA GLU A 28 10.57 8.62 21.52
C GLU A 28 9.20 8.08 21.09
N GLY A 29 9.18 7.05 20.24
CA GLY A 29 7.96 6.47 19.69
C GLY A 29 7.31 7.24 18.54
N PHE A 30 7.94 8.31 18.06
CA PHE A 30 7.54 9.07 16.87
C PHE A 30 8.51 8.85 15.70
N TYR A 31 7.99 9.02 14.49
CA TYR A 31 8.73 9.09 13.24
C TYR A 31 8.87 10.54 12.80
N ALA A 32 10.03 10.90 12.26
CA ALA A 32 10.19 12.18 11.56
C ALA A 32 9.61 12.08 10.13
N PRO A 33 8.94 13.13 9.61
CA PRO A 33 8.56 13.19 8.20
C PRO A 33 9.77 13.04 7.29
N LEU A 34 9.66 12.15 6.31
CA LEU A 34 10.69 11.91 5.31
C LEU A 34 10.36 12.67 4.02
N THR A 35 11.43 13.13 3.37
CA THR A 35 11.35 13.74 2.04
C THR A 35 11.15 12.67 0.97
N THR A 36 10.69 13.08 -0.22
CA THR A 36 10.58 12.18 -1.38
C THR A 36 11.88 11.47 -1.69
N ASP A 37 13.01 12.19 -1.64
CA ASP A 37 14.33 11.62 -1.92
C ASP A 37 14.68 10.53 -0.92
N SER A 38 14.50 10.79 0.37
CA SER A 38 14.70 9.80 1.44
C SER A 38 13.79 8.58 1.25
N LEU A 39 12.54 8.79 0.87
CA LEU A 39 11.57 7.72 0.63
C LEU A 39 11.89 6.90 -0.62
N LEU A 40 12.64 7.44 -1.59
CA LEU A 40 13.05 6.73 -2.80
C LEU A 40 14.46 6.13 -2.72
N MET A 41 15.24 6.47 -1.70
CA MET A 41 16.59 5.90 -1.48
C MET A 41 16.63 4.36 -1.46
N PRO A 42 15.64 3.64 -0.89
CA PRO A 42 15.64 2.18 -0.94
C PRO A 42 15.72 1.66 -2.38
N LYS A 43 16.71 0.80 -2.66
CA LYS A 43 17.02 0.32 -4.03
C LYS A 43 15.81 -0.35 -4.70
N ASN A 44 15.00 -1.07 -3.94
CA ASN A 44 13.78 -1.71 -4.40
C ASN A 44 12.76 -0.69 -4.93
N ARG A 45 12.59 0.46 -4.23
CA ARG A 45 11.66 1.52 -4.65
C ARG A 45 12.13 2.22 -5.91
N ALA A 46 13.42 2.57 -5.98
CA ALA A 46 14.02 3.15 -7.18
C ALA A 46 13.89 2.19 -8.39
N GLN A 47 14.10 0.89 -8.19
CA GLN A 47 13.91 -0.11 -9.24
C GLN A 47 12.45 -0.22 -9.69
N CYS A 48 11.48 -0.25 -8.77
CA CYS A 48 10.06 -0.29 -9.11
C CYS A 48 9.64 0.96 -9.91
N LEU A 49 10.10 2.14 -9.49
CA LEU A 49 9.82 3.39 -10.20
C LEU A 49 10.41 3.40 -11.61
N LYS A 50 11.65 2.90 -11.76
CA LYS A 50 12.27 2.72 -13.08
C LYS A 50 11.43 1.77 -13.95
N GLN A 51 10.97 0.65 -13.40
CA GLN A 51 10.10 -0.28 -14.13
C GLN A 51 8.78 0.36 -14.55
N ILE A 52 8.15 1.17 -13.70
CA ILE A 52 6.92 1.90 -14.04
C ILE A 52 7.18 2.82 -15.24
N ARG A 53 8.29 3.56 -15.25
CA ARG A 53 8.67 4.43 -16.38
C ARG A 53 8.95 3.65 -17.65
N ASP A 54 9.84 2.66 -17.58
CA ASP A 54 10.34 1.93 -18.75
C ASP A 54 9.25 1.08 -19.41
N ASN A 55 8.29 0.59 -18.63
CA ASN A 55 7.24 -0.28 -19.16
C ASN A 55 6.01 0.49 -19.67
N ASN A 56 5.86 1.77 -19.36
CA ASN A 56 4.72 2.55 -19.82
C ASN A 56 4.75 2.83 -21.34
N MET A 57 3.58 2.98 -21.96
CA MET A 57 3.43 3.39 -23.37
C MET A 57 3.19 4.89 -23.54
N MET A 58 3.05 5.64 -22.45
CA MET A 58 2.89 7.10 -22.49
C MET A 58 4.19 7.83 -22.86
N PRO A 59 4.11 9.00 -23.54
CA PRO A 59 5.26 9.89 -23.70
C PRO A 59 5.87 10.26 -22.34
N LYS A 60 7.21 10.44 -22.29
CA LYS A 60 7.94 10.69 -21.03
C LYS A 60 7.33 11.78 -20.15
N PRO A 61 6.96 12.98 -20.66
CA PRO A 61 6.37 14.02 -19.81
C PRO A 61 5.04 13.59 -19.20
N LEU A 62 4.22 12.86 -19.95
CA LEU A 62 2.93 12.36 -19.48
C LEU A 62 3.12 11.23 -18.47
N CYS A 63 4.10 10.33 -18.67
CA CYS A 63 4.42 9.29 -17.71
C CYS A 63 4.95 9.86 -16.37
N GLU A 64 5.76 10.92 -16.41
CA GLU A 64 6.21 11.58 -15.19
C GLU A 64 5.03 12.20 -14.43
N ALA A 65 4.14 12.93 -15.13
CA ALA A 65 2.99 13.59 -14.51
C ALA A 65 1.89 12.61 -14.05
N MET A 66 1.59 11.57 -14.82
CA MET A 66 0.46 10.67 -14.58
C MET A 66 0.84 9.38 -13.85
N CYS A 67 2.13 9.04 -13.77
CA CYS A 67 2.59 7.84 -13.06
C CYS A 67 3.57 8.15 -11.93
N CYS A 68 4.65 8.89 -12.21
CA CYS A 68 5.70 9.07 -11.20
C CYS A 68 5.30 10.05 -10.11
N ALA A 69 4.71 11.20 -10.45
CA ALA A 69 4.24 12.17 -9.47
C ALA A 69 3.19 11.58 -8.49
N PRO A 70 2.16 10.81 -8.94
CA PRO A 70 1.24 10.12 -8.03
C PRO A 70 1.91 9.12 -7.10
N VAL A 71 2.95 8.42 -7.57
CA VAL A 71 3.75 7.52 -6.72
C VAL A 71 4.46 8.30 -5.61
N TYR A 72 5.04 9.47 -5.92
CA TYR A 72 5.67 10.31 -4.91
C TYR A 72 4.66 10.81 -3.88
N SER A 73 3.51 11.31 -4.35
CA SER A 73 2.43 11.77 -3.47
C SER A 73 1.93 10.64 -2.56
N LEU A 74 1.80 9.42 -3.09
CA LEU A 74 1.45 8.25 -2.28
C LEU A 74 2.50 8.02 -1.20
N LEU A 75 3.79 7.91 -1.55
CA LEU A 75 4.86 7.67 -0.58
C LEU A 75 4.93 8.78 0.48
N LEU A 76 4.77 10.05 0.10
CA LEU A 76 4.76 11.17 1.02
C LEU A 76 3.56 11.14 1.98
N SER A 77 2.39 10.73 1.50
CA SER A 77 1.18 10.66 2.34
C SER A 77 1.10 9.41 3.21
N THR A 78 1.90 8.38 2.91
CA THR A 78 1.92 7.13 3.68
C THR A 78 3.19 6.95 4.51
N GLN A 79 4.26 7.68 4.20
CA GLN A 79 5.53 7.68 4.92
C GLN A 79 5.98 6.26 5.35
N ASN A 80 6.09 6.02 6.66
CA ASN A 80 6.57 4.80 7.27
C ASN A 80 5.46 3.81 7.64
N VAL A 81 4.21 3.99 7.18
CA VAL A 81 3.14 3.07 7.58
C VAL A 81 3.34 1.64 7.03
N PRO A 82 3.10 0.60 7.86
CA PRO A 82 3.11 -0.78 7.43
C PRO A 82 1.83 -1.12 6.66
N ALA A 83 1.87 -2.17 5.84
CA ALA A 83 0.68 -2.66 5.16
C ALA A 83 -0.13 -3.67 6.00
N ALA A 84 0.51 -4.30 6.99
CA ALA A 84 -0.07 -5.35 7.82
C ALA A 84 0.48 -5.30 9.24
N ARG A 85 -0.22 -5.93 10.19
CA ARG A 85 0.26 -6.04 11.58
C ARG A 85 1.46 -6.96 11.71
N GLU A 86 1.47 -8.03 10.92
CA GLU A 86 2.47 -9.11 10.97
C GLU A 86 2.82 -9.59 9.56
N GLY A 87 3.95 -10.29 9.44
CA GLY A 87 4.43 -10.88 8.20
C GLY A 87 5.27 -9.94 7.34
N ARG A 88 5.43 -10.28 6.06
CA ARG A 88 6.41 -9.64 5.17
C ARG A 88 6.23 -8.13 4.95
N TRP A 89 5.04 -7.59 5.22
CA TRP A 89 4.70 -6.18 4.98
C TRP A 89 4.43 -5.38 6.27
N SER A 90 4.80 -5.91 7.43
CA SER A 90 4.62 -5.24 8.73
C SER A 90 5.75 -4.30 9.12
N HIS A 91 6.82 -4.23 8.33
CA HIS A 91 7.93 -3.31 8.56
C HIS A 91 7.54 -1.86 8.23
N ALA A 92 8.30 -0.91 8.77
CA ALA A 92 8.13 0.51 8.51
C ALA A 92 8.27 0.83 7.01
N GLY A 93 7.26 1.46 6.42
CA GLY A 93 7.19 1.76 4.98
C GLY A 93 6.71 0.60 4.12
N GLY A 94 6.31 -0.53 4.74
CA GLY A 94 5.86 -1.73 4.04
C GLY A 94 4.63 -1.51 3.14
N PHE A 95 3.78 -0.52 3.44
CA PHE A 95 2.69 -0.14 2.55
C PHE A 95 3.19 0.39 1.20
N GLY A 96 4.16 1.31 1.23
CA GLY A 96 4.77 1.89 0.04
C GLY A 96 5.46 0.83 -0.80
N ASP A 97 6.21 -0.07 -0.15
CA ASP A 97 6.94 -1.16 -0.79
C ASP A 97 6.00 -2.15 -1.48
N LEU A 98 4.94 -2.57 -0.78
CA LEU A 98 3.91 -3.44 -1.33
C LEU A 98 3.25 -2.81 -2.56
N THR A 99 2.82 -1.57 -2.45
CA THR A 99 2.08 -0.88 -3.50
C THR A 99 2.94 -0.62 -4.73
N LEU A 100 4.20 -0.20 -4.55
CA LEU A 100 5.17 -0.03 -5.63
C LEU A 100 5.50 -1.34 -6.35
N LEU A 101 5.74 -2.41 -5.58
CA LEU A 101 6.02 -3.72 -6.16
C LEU A 101 4.80 -4.21 -6.96
N HIS A 102 3.60 -4.11 -6.40
CA HIS A 102 2.38 -4.51 -7.09
C HIS A 102 2.17 -3.72 -8.39
N THR A 103 2.31 -2.39 -8.32
CA THR A 103 2.11 -1.48 -9.46
C THR A 103 3.13 -1.72 -10.57
N SER A 104 4.41 -1.86 -10.22
CA SER A 104 5.46 -2.15 -11.21
C SER A 104 5.26 -3.48 -11.93
N TYR A 105 4.81 -4.52 -11.22
CA TYR A 105 4.44 -5.80 -11.83
C TYR A 105 3.22 -5.68 -12.76
N ALA A 106 2.18 -4.95 -12.35
CA ALA A 106 0.98 -4.75 -13.17
C ALA A 106 1.31 -4.03 -14.49
N VAL A 107 2.08 -2.94 -14.44
CA VAL A 107 2.50 -2.19 -15.65
C VAL A 107 3.40 -3.05 -16.54
N ARG A 108 4.31 -3.84 -15.96
CA ARG A 108 5.16 -4.75 -16.74
C ARG A 108 4.37 -5.84 -17.46
N LEU A 109 3.33 -6.39 -16.82
CA LEU A 109 2.43 -7.36 -17.45
C LEU A 109 1.57 -6.69 -18.54
N ALA A 110 1.07 -5.48 -18.30
CA ALA A 110 0.30 -4.71 -19.28
C ALA A 110 1.08 -4.50 -20.58
N ARG A 111 2.38 -4.20 -20.48
CA ARG A 111 3.24 -4.04 -21.65
C ARG A 111 3.37 -5.32 -22.46
N ALA A 112 3.43 -6.47 -21.80
CA ALA A 112 3.55 -7.77 -22.46
C ALA A 112 2.23 -8.23 -23.11
N HIS A 113 1.09 -7.69 -22.68
CA HIS A 113 -0.24 -8.07 -23.12
C HIS A 113 -0.97 -6.86 -23.72
N MET A 114 -0.77 -6.62 -25.01
CA MET A 114 -1.46 -5.55 -25.74
C MET A 114 -2.96 -5.84 -25.81
N PHE A 115 -3.77 -4.84 -25.48
CA PHE A 115 -5.23 -4.90 -25.42
C PHE A 115 -5.83 -3.94 -26.46
N PRO A 116 -6.92 -4.29 -27.17
CA PRO A 116 -7.62 -5.58 -27.20
C PRO A 116 -6.93 -6.65 -28.09
N PRO A 117 -7.00 -7.94 -27.73
CA PRO A 117 -6.48 -9.02 -28.57
C PRO A 117 -7.23 -9.08 -29.91
N GLY A 118 -6.51 -8.95 -31.03
CA GLY A 118 -7.07 -9.01 -32.39
C GLY A 118 -7.37 -7.66 -33.04
N ALA A 119 -7.21 -6.54 -32.34
CA ALA A 119 -7.24 -5.21 -32.95
C ALA A 119 -6.01 -4.97 -33.85
N SER A 120 -6.12 -4.06 -34.81
CA SER A 120 -4.99 -3.69 -35.65
C SER A 120 -3.87 -3.02 -34.83
N ALA A 121 -2.63 -3.09 -35.31
CA ALA A 121 -1.49 -2.46 -34.64
C ALA A 121 -1.68 -0.94 -34.47
N GLU A 122 -2.39 -0.30 -35.39
CA GLU A 122 -2.72 1.14 -35.35
C GLU A 122 -3.72 1.45 -34.22
N GLU A 123 -4.80 0.68 -34.11
CA GLU A 123 -5.79 0.84 -33.03
C GLU A 123 -5.18 0.56 -31.65
N GLN A 124 -4.34 -0.47 -31.55
CA GLN A 124 -3.63 -0.79 -30.31
C GLN A 124 -2.63 0.31 -29.92
N ALA A 125 -1.94 0.91 -30.90
CA ALA A 125 -1.07 2.05 -30.65
C ALA A 125 -1.85 3.30 -30.21
N ALA A 126 -3.01 3.55 -30.82
CA ALA A 126 -3.87 4.69 -30.48
C ALA A 126 -4.44 4.61 -29.05
N GLN A 127 -4.76 3.41 -28.56
CA GLN A 127 -5.38 3.23 -27.24
C GLN A 127 -4.41 2.76 -26.14
N GLY A 128 -3.20 2.33 -26.50
CA GLY A 128 -2.24 1.71 -25.58
C GLY A 128 -1.88 2.59 -24.38
N ALA A 129 -1.75 3.90 -24.59
CA ALA A 129 -1.46 4.86 -23.52
C ALA A 129 -2.60 4.97 -22.49
N ALA A 130 -3.84 5.08 -22.96
CA ALA A 130 -5.02 5.15 -22.09
C ALA A 130 -5.19 3.86 -21.28
N TRP A 131 -4.97 2.71 -21.92
CA TRP A 131 -5.06 1.41 -21.24
C TRP A 131 -3.97 1.23 -20.17
N HIS A 132 -2.72 1.60 -20.47
CA HIS A 132 -1.64 1.57 -19.49
C HIS A 132 -1.92 2.51 -18.30
N ALA A 133 -2.54 3.67 -18.55
CA ALA A 133 -2.97 4.56 -17.47
C ALA A 133 -4.03 3.88 -16.58
N VAL A 134 -5.05 3.26 -17.16
CA VAL A 134 -6.09 2.53 -16.38
C VAL A 134 -5.47 1.45 -15.50
N ILE A 135 -4.58 0.62 -16.05
CA ILE A 135 -3.92 -0.45 -15.30
C ILE A 135 -3.06 0.14 -14.18
N PHE A 136 -2.26 1.17 -14.48
CA PHE A 136 -1.42 1.84 -13.50
C PHE A 136 -2.25 2.37 -12.32
N TRP A 137 -3.30 3.16 -12.58
CA TRP A 137 -4.12 3.75 -11.53
C TRP A 137 -4.89 2.70 -10.73
N SER A 138 -5.41 1.67 -11.40
CA SER A 138 -6.07 0.54 -10.73
C SER A 138 -5.12 -0.17 -9.76
N ALA A 139 -3.89 -0.43 -10.20
CA ALA A 139 -2.88 -1.11 -9.39
C ALA A 139 -2.38 -0.23 -8.23
N LEU A 140 -2.19 1.07 -8.47
CA LEU A 140 -1.77 2.03 -7.45
C LEU A 140 -2.81 2.13 -6.32
N PHE A 141 -4.10 2.12 -6.67
CA PHE A 141 -5.20 2.28 -5.71
C PHE A 141 -5.64 0.98 -5.04
N TYR A 142 -5.27 -0.18 -5.57
CA TYR A 142 -5.73 -1.48 -5.10
C TYR A 142 -5.55 -1.68 -3.58
N HIS A 143 -4.46 -1.15 -3.01
CA HIS A 143 -4.09 -1.37 -1.62
C HIS A 143 -4.57 -0.26 -0.67
N LEU A 144 -5.12 0.85 -1.18
CA LEU A 144 -5.57 1.97 -0.35
C LEU A 144 -6.51 1.59 0.81
N PRO A 145 -7.44 0.62 0.69
CA PRO A 145 -8.28 0.20 1.80
C PRO A 145 -7.51 -0.28 3.04
N LEU A 146 -6.25 -0.72 2.90
CA LEU A 146 -5.41 -1.10 4.04
C LEU A 146 -5.16 0.10 4.98
N LEU A 147 -5.05 1.32 4.43
CA LEU A 147 -4.83 2.54 5.20
C LEU A 147 -6.01 2.92 6.09
N ALA A 148 -7.22 2.48 5.76
CA ALA A 148 -8.41 2.71 6.59
C ALA A 148 -8.34 2.01 7.94
N HIS A 149 -7.47 0.99 8.08
CA HIS A 149 -7.22 0.29 9.34
C HIS A 149 -6.17 0.98 10.20
N LEU A 150 -5.56 2.05 9.70
CA LEU A 150 -4.56 2.83 10.42
C LEU A 150 -5.15 4.17 10.85
N GLU A 151 -4.71 4.63 11.99
CA GLU A 151 -4.92 5.97 12.50
C GLU A 151 -3.57 6.55 12.91
N GLY A 152 -3.36 7.81 12.58
CA GLY A 152 -2.15 8.55 12.88
C GLY A 152 -2.41 9.68 13.85
N GLU A 153 -1.35 10.09 14.53
CA GLU A 153 -1.35 11.24 15.45
C GLU A 153 -0.05 12.00 15.26
N LEU A 154 -0.16 13.30 15.04
CA LEU A 154 0.99 14.21 15.00
C LEU A 154 1.47 14.51 16.42
N PHE A 155 2.69 15.02 16.56
CA PHE A 155 3.27 15.38 17.85
C PHE A 155 2.43 16.43 18.60
N SER A 156 1.79 17.33 17.87
CA SER A 156 0.82 18.29 18.41
C SER A 156 -0.48 17.67 18.94
N GLY A 157 -0.67 16.35 18.84
CA GLY A 157 -1.89 15.62 19.22
C GLY A 157 -3.00 15.69 18.18
N ARG A 158 -2.77 16.37 17.05
CA ARG A 158 -3.71 16.42 15.92
C ARG A 158 -3.80 15.05 15.23
N GLY A 159 -5.00 14.67 14.82
CA GLY A 159 -5.19 13.45 14.02
C GLY A 159 -4.53 13.55 12.64
N TRP A 160 -3.84 12.50 12.23
CA TRP A 160 -3.29 12.33 10.90
C TRP A 160 -3.91 11.09 10.24
N GLN A 161 -4.39 11.22 9.01
CA GLN A 161 -4.95 10.10 8.25
C GLN A 161 -3.96 9.67 7.16
N PRO A 162 -3.29 8.51 7.30
CA PRO A 162 -2.39 7.99 6.28
C PRO A 162 -3.07 7.89 4.92
N GLY A 163 -2.38 8.34 3.86
CA GLY A 163 -2.86 8.34 2.48
C GLY A 163 -3.71 9.56 2.08
N ILE A 164 -4.10 10.42 3.04
CA ILE A 164 -4.92 11.62 2.75
C ILE A 164 -4.06 12.89 2.81
N SER A 165 -3.18 13.01 3.81
CA SER A 165 -2.29 14.16 3.96
C SER A 165 -0.86 13.72 4.27
N VAL A 166 0.10 14.58 3.93
CA VAL A 166 1.51 14.43 4.30
C VAL A 166 1.68 14.98 5.72
N PRO A 167 2.30 14.24 6.66
CA PRO A 167 2.56 14.77 7.99
C PRO A 167 3.60 15.88 7.93
N ASP A 168 3.32 17.00 8.60
CA ASP A 168 4.14 18.21 8.69
C ASP A 168 5.01 18.25 9.96
N GLU A 169 4.74 17.37 10.91
CA GLU A 169 5.42 17.24 12.19
C GLU A 169 5.80 15.77 12.47
N ALA A 170 6.60 15.52 13.51
CA ALA A 170 6.83 14.16 13.99
C ALA A 170 5.48 13.48 14.26
N TYR A 171 5.35 12.20 13.88
CA TYR A 171 4.06 11.52 13.89
C TYR A 171 4.21 10.07 14.37
N ARG A 172 3.12 9.51 14.88
CA ARG A 172 3.00 8.08 15.19
C ARG A 172 1.75 7.52 14.55
N PHE A 173 1.67 6.21 14.43
CA PHE A 173 0.50 5.53 13.91
C PHE A 173 0.25 4.23 14.66
N ARG A 174 -1.00 3.80 14.64
CA ARG A 174 -1.42 2.51 15.19
C ARG A 174 -2.51 1.91 14.31
N PHE A 175 -2.64 0.59 14.38
CA PHE A 175 -3.80 -0.08 13.83
C PHE A 175 -5.01 0.18 14.71
N ARG A 176 -6.13 0.58 14.09
CA ARG A 176 -7.41 0.73 14.77
C ARG A 176 -7.76 -0.60 15.44
N GLN A 177 -8.24 -0.52 16.68
CA GLN A 177 -8.82 -1.68 17.34
C GLN A 177 -10.19 -1.94 16.71
N LEU A 178 -10.40 -3.18 16.24
CA LEU A 178 -11.74 -3.62 15.88
C LEU A 178 -12.57 -3.60 17.19
N PRO A 179 -13.79 -3.02 17.19
CA PRO A 179 -14.66 -3.14 18.34
C PRO A 179 -14.79 -4.63 18.70
N PRO A 180 -14.75 -5.01 19.99
CA PRO A 180 -15.03 -6.38 20.37
C PRO A 180 -16.42 -6.73 19.82
N GLN A 181 -16.48 -7.73 18.94
CA GLN A 181 -17.77 -8.25 18.48
C GLN A 181 -18.48 -8.77 19.73
N GLY A 182 -19.59 -8.14 20.09
CA GLY A 182 -20.40 -8.52 21.23
C GLY A 182 -20.99 -9.91 21.02
N THR A 183 -20.27 -10.94 21.43
CA THR A 183 -20.79 -12.28 21.64
C THR A 183 -20.80 -12.52 23.14
N GLU A 184 -21.86 -12.07 23.81
CA GLU A 184 -22.33 -12.62 25.10
C GLU A 184 -23.68 -11.99 25.45
N ALA A 185 -24.71 -12.39 24.70
CA ALA A 185 -26.10 -12.23 25.15
C ALA A 185 -26.46 -13.43 26.05
N GLN A 186 -26.43 -13.17 27.36
CA GLN A 186 -27.33 -13.71 28.38
C GLN A 186 -27.59 -15.24 28.38
N GLN A 187 -26.82 -15.95 29.21
CA GLN A 187 -27.36 -17.06 30.00
C GLN A 187 -27.04 -16.83 31.48
N THR A 188 -27.85 -15.99 32.13
CA THR A 188 -27.93 -15.94 33.59
C THR A 188 -29.38 -15.86 34.01
N GLY A 189 -29.84 -16.91 34.71
CA GLY A 189 -30.92 -16.81 35.69
C GLY A 189 -32.35 -16.88 35.15
N GLY A 190 -32.83 -18.09 34.89
CA GLY A 190 -34.27 -18.37 34.73
C GLY A 190 -34.66 -19.55 35.61
N SER A 191 -34.78 -19.29 36.91
CA SER A 191 -35.20 -20.23 37.94
C SER A 191 -36.55 -20.85 37.61
N ASP A 192 -36.59 -22.17 37.72
CA ASP A 192 -37.75 -23.04 37.70
C ASP A 192 -38.86 -22.55 38.65
N CYS A 193 -40.05 -22.25 38.11
CA CYS A 193 -41.29 -22.20 38.87
C CYS A 193 -42.49 -22.29 37.91
N ARG A 194 -42.96 -23.51 37.64
CA ARG A 194 -44.34 -23.70 37.18
C ARG A 194 -45.06 -24.72 38.06
N ARG A 195 -45.70 -24.19 39.10
CA ARG A 195 -46.79 -24.83 39.82
C ARG A 195 -48.01 -24.94 38.91
N SER A 196 -48.72 -26.04 39.15
CA SER A 196 -50.04 -26.49 38.69
C SER A 196 -51.11 -25.39 38.59
N VAL A 197 -52.13 -25.63 37.77
CA VAL A 197 -53.56 -25.59 38.16
C VAL A 197 -54.43 -26.14 37.01
N THR A 198 -55.25 -27.14 37.38
CA THR A 198 -56.46 -27.75 36.77
C THR A 198 -56.50 -28.16 35.31
#